data_AF-A0A2V8T8G6-F1
#
_entry.id   AF-A0A2V8T8G6-F1
#
_cell.length_a   1.000
_cell.length_b   1.000
_cell.length_c   1.000
_cell.angle_alpha   90.00
_cell.angle_beta   90.00
_cell.angle_gamma   90.00
#
_symmetry.space_group_name_H-M   'P 1'
#
loop_
_entity.id
_entity.type
_entity.pdbx_description
1 polymer ?
#
loop_
_entity_poly.entity_id
_entity_poly.type
_entity_poly.pdbx_seq_one_letter_code
_entity_poly.pdbx_strand_id
1 'polypeptide(L)'
;TKAVAWLKDHHQPDRASGFDEGTGQQWGSGLRFYYAHAISRVLPALPVDLPPQASDGSFRNEVNLVKEDDPLIATTFALYVMARLRG
;
A
#
# COMPACT_ATOMS: atom_id res chain seq x y z
N THR A 1 -15.65 -9.83 12.53
CA THR A 1 -16.90 -9.09 12.25
C THR A 1 -17.27 -9.27 10.77
N LYS A 2 -18.51 -8.98 10.35
CA LYS A 2 -18.88 -8.98 8.91
C LYS A 2 -17.98 -8.05 8.09
N ALA A 3 -17.56 -6.92 8.68
CA ALA A 3 -16.62 -5.99 8.06
C ALA A 3 -15.23 -6.61 7.79
N VAL A 4 -14.70 -7.44 8.71
CA VAL A 4 -13.44 -8.16 8.46
C VAL A 4 -13.57 -9.14 7.30
N ALA A 5 -14.67 -9.90 7.23
CA ALA A 5 -14.90 -10.81 6.12
C ALA A 5 -14.98 -10.06 4.78
N TRP A 6 -15.72 -8.94 4.76
CA TRP A 6 -15.83 -8.08 3.59
C TRP A 6 -14.48 -7.52 3.14
N LEU A 7 -13.66 -7.01 4.07
CA LEU A 7 -12.31 -6.52 3.76
C LEU A 7 -11.44 -7.61 3.13
N LYS A 8 -11.47 -8.85 3.65
CA LYS A 8 -10.68 -9.95 3.08
C LYS A 8 -11.10 -10.30 1.66
N ASP A 9 -12.40 -10.23 1.38
CA ASP A 9 -13.00 -10.57 0.08
C ASP A 9 -12.75 -9.50 -0.99
N HIS A 10 -12.58 -8.23 -0.58
CA HIS A 10 -12.45 -7.09 -1.49
C HIS A 10 -11.02 -6.51 -1.54
N HIS A 11 -10.09 -7.08 -0.78
CA HIS A 11 -8.71 -6.61 -0.70
C HIS A 11 -7.98 -6.80 -2.02
N GLN A 12 -7.18 -5.79 -2.39
CA GLN A 12 -6.26 -5.86 -3.52
C GLN A 12 -4.83 -5.66 -2.98
N PRO A 13 -3.94 -6.65 -3.14
CA PRO A 13 -2.63 -6.62 -2.48
C PRO A 13 -1.69 -5.56 -3.06
N ASP A 14 -1.89 -5.17 -4.31
CA ASP A 14 -0.96 -4.37 -5.12
C ASP A 14 -1.41 -2.91 -5.35
N ARG A 15 -2.62 -2.53 -4.91
CA ARG A 15 -3.18 -1.19 -5.13
C ARG A 15 -4.28 -0.83 -4.16
N ALA A 16 -4.53 0.46 -4.01
CA ALA A 16 -5.73 0.95 -3.33
C ALA A 16 -6.98 0.60 -4.16
N SER A 17 -7.97 -0.03 -3.52
CA SER A 17 -9.24 -0.40 -4.16
C SER A 17 -10.15 0.81 -4.37
N GLY A 18 -11.09 0.72 -5.32
CA GLY A 18 -12.11 1.76 -5.56
C GLY A 18 -11.75 2.82 -6.60
N PHE A 19 -10.66 2.63 -7.35
CA PHE A 19 -10.25 3.50 -8.44
C PHE A 19 -10.22 2.75 -9.77
N ASP A 20 -10.93 3.28 -10.76
CA ASP A 20 -10.88 2.77 -12.13
C ASP A 20 -9.63 3.32 -12.85
N GLU A 21 -8.81 2.42 -13.39
CA GLU A 21 -7.55 2.76 -14.08
C GLU A 21 -7.77 3.56 -15.38
N GLY A 22 -9.02 3.72 -15.84
CA GLY A 22 -9.39 4.45 -17.06
C GLY A 22 -9.48 5.97 -16.92
N THR A 23 -9.32 6.54 -15.71
CA THR A 23 -9.51 7.98 -15.46
C THR A 23 -8.26 8.83 -15.75
N GLY A 24 -7.20 8.24 -16.29
CA GLY A 24 -5.93 8.91 -16.61
C GLY A 24 -5.04 9.20 -15.41
N GLN A 25 -5.58 9.16 -14.19
CA GLN A 25 -4.81 9.25 -12.95
C GLN A 25 -4.70 7.86 -12.30
N GLN A 26 -3.46 7.44 -12.03
CA GLN A 26 -3.13 6.13 -11.47
C GLN A 26 -3.36 6.07 -9.95
N TRP A 27 -4.57 6.39 -9.50
CA TRP A 27 -4.90 6.53 -8.08
C TRP A 27 -4.68 5.25 -7.27
N GLY A 28 -5.04 4.09 -7.80
CA GLY A 28 -4.82 2.80 -7.16
C GLY A 28 -3.34 2.59 -6.80
N SER A 29 -2.46 2.87 -7.77
CA SER A 29 -1.02 2.80 -7.59
C SER A 29 -0.50 3.93 -6.69
N GLY A 30 -0.96 5.18 -6.87
CA GLY A 30 -0.50 6.37 -6.14
C GLY A 30 -0.87 6.44 -4.65
N LEU A 31 -1.78 5.59 -4.19
CA LEU A 31 -2.22 5.48 -2.79
C LEU A 31 -1.78 4.15 -2.14
N ARG A 32 -0.88 3.42 -2.80
CA ARG A 32 -0.52 2.04 -2.44
C ARG A 32 0.11 1.95 -1.05
N PHE A 33 1.01 2.87 -0.67
CA PHE A 33 1.66 2.81 0.64
C PHE A 33 0.68 3.15 1.77
N TYR A 34 -0.18 4.17 1.61
CA TYR A 34 -1.22 4.51 2.58
C TYR A 34 -2.21 3.36 2.77
N TYR A 35 -2.65 2.73 1.67
CA TYR A 35 -3.58 1.61 1.71
C TYR A 35 -2.94 0.39 2.38
N ALA A 36 -1.72 0.00 1.96
CA ALA A 36 -0.98 -1.11 2.55
C ALA A 36 -0.76 -0.89 4.06
N HIS A 37 -0.37 0.31 4.47
CA HIS A 37 -0.26 0.65 5.88
C HIS A 37 -1.60 0.44 6.61
N ALA A 38 -2.70 1.02 6.11
CA ALA A 38 -4.02 0.92 6.72
C ALA A 38 -4.50 -0.52 6.88
N ILE A 39 -4.42 -1.34 5.82
CA ILE A 39 -4.87 -2.74 5.87
C ILE A 39 -4.01 -3.57 6.83
N SER A 40 -2.69 -3.36 6.85
CA SER A 40 -1.79 -4.07 7.78
C SER A 40 -1.99 -3.67 9.25
N ARG A 41 -2.61 -2.51 9.56
CA ARG A 41 -3.01 -2.18 10.94
C ARG A 41 -4.15 -3.05 11.44
N VAL A 42 -5.06 -3.44 10.55
CA VAL A 42 -6.32 -4.11 10.91
C VAL A 42 -6.23 -5.62 10.68
N LEU A 43 -5.61 -6.04 9.57
CA LEU A 43 -5.50 -7.42 9.11
C LEU A 43 -4.05 -7.72 8.68
N PRO A 44 -3.11 -7.88 9.64
CA PRO A 44 -1.68 -8.02 9.33
C PRO A 44 -1.32 -9.26 8.51
N ALA A 45 -2.18 -10.29 8.52
CA ALA A 45 -1.99 -11.52 7.75
C ALA A 45 -2.45 -11.42 6.29
N LEU A 46 -3.04 -10.30 5.87
CA LEU A 46 -3.37 -10.10 4.45
C LEU A 46 -2.10 -9.78 3.66
N PRO A 47 -1.92 -10.40 2.47
CA PRO A 47 -0.77 -10.15 1.64
C PRO A 47 -0.81 -8.71 1.14
N VAL A 48 0.32 -8.02 1.19
CA VAL A 48 0.46 -6.70 0.57
C VAL A 48 1.73 -6.71 -0.24
N ASP A 49 1.61 -6.28 -1.48
CA ASP A 49 2.73 -6.13 -2.38
C ASP A 49 3.13 -4.67 -2.30
N LEU A 50 4.37 -4.39 -1.90
CA LEU A 50 4.92 -3.03 -1.95
C LEU A 50 5.78 -2.88 -3.22
N PRO A 51 5.93 -1.65 -3.76
CA PRO A 51 6.96 -1.37 -4.74
C PRO A 51 8.35 -1.82 -4.23
N PRO A 52 9.29 -2.18 -5.13
CA PRO A 52 10.60 -2.66 -4.73
C PRO A 52 11.39 -1.59 -3.96
N GLN A 53 12.18 -2.03 -2.98
CA GLN A 53 13.12 -1.16 -2.29
C GLN A 53 14.25 -0.73 -3.25
N ALA A 54 14.59 0.55 -3.24
CA ALA A 54 15.71 1.08 -4.00
C ALA A 54 17.06 0.66 -3.38
N SER A 55 18.15 0.80 -4.14
CA SER A 55 19.51 0.45 -3.68
C SER A 55 20.02 1.30 -2.52
N ASP A 56 19.48 2.51 -2.34
CA ASP A 56 19.74 3.39 -1.19
C ASP A 56 18.92 3.00 0.06
N GLY A 57 18.10 1.96 -0.02
CA GLY A 57 17.25 1.46 1.06
C GLY A 57 15.91 2.18 1.19
N SER A 58 15.63 3.21 0.39
CA SER A 58 14.33 3.89 0.41
C SER A 58 13.26 3.15 -0.40
N PHE A 59 12.00 3.42 -0.06
CA PHE A 59 10.85 3.10 -0.90
C PHE A 59 10.30 4.40 -1.49
N ARG A 60 9.77 4.32 -2.72
CA ARG A 60 9.13 5.43 -3.42
C ARG A 60 7.96 4.88 -4.23
N ASN A 61 6.91 5.67 -4.37
CA ASN A 61 5.88 5.41 -5.37
C ASN A 61 6.34 5.97 -6.72
N GLU A 62 6.13 5.22 -7.80
CA GLU A 62 6.42 5.68 -9.16
C GLU A 62 5.40 6.73 -9.62
N VAL A 63 4.23 6.75 -8.98
CA VAL A 63 3.16 7.70 -9.26
C VAL A 63 3.32 8.92 -8.36
N ASN A 64 3.61 10.08 -8.96
CA ASN A 64 3.66 11.38 -8.28
C ASN A 64 2.25 11.90 -7.98
N LEU A 65 1.58 11.23 -7.05
CA LEU A 65 0.30 11.63 -6.47
C LEU A 65 0.43 11.55 -4.94
N VAL A 66 -0.21 12.48 -4.25
CA VAL A 66 -0.39 12.50 -2.77
C VAL A 66 0.89 12.24 -1.93
N LYS A 67 2.06 12.55 -2.50
CA LYS A 67 3.37 12.54 -1.86
C LYS A 67 3.89 11.18 -1.41
N GLU A 68 3.36 10.08 -1.96
CA GLU A 68 4.01 8.78 -1.80
C GLU A 68 5.27 8.63 -2.69
N ASP A 69 5.51 9.54 -3.63
CA ASP A 69 6.79 9.66 -4.35
C ASP A 69 7.93 10.18 -3.45
N ASP A 70 7.61 10.82 -2.31
CA ASP A 70 8.59 11.24 -1.31
C ASP A 70 9.13 10.02 -0.54
N PRO A 71 10.47 9.83 -0.52
CA PRO A 71 11.06 8.64 0.08
C PRO A 71 10.87 8.56 1.60
N LEU A 72 10.77 9.68 2.32
CA LEU A 72 10.58 9.64 3.77
C LEU A 72 9.16 9.17 4.11
N ILE A 73 8.17 9.60 3.34
CA ILE A 73 6.78 9.21 3.50
C ILE A 73 6.60 7.72 3.17
N ALA A 74 6.97 7.31 1.95
CA ALA A 74 6.79 5.93 1.51
C ALA A 74 7.59 4.93 2.36
N THR A 75 8.85 5.24 2.71
CA THR A 75 9.68 4.34 3.53
C THR A 75 9.09 4.15 4.93
N THR A 76 8.50 5.18 5.52
CA THR A 76 7.86 5.07 6.85
C THR A 76 6.72 4.05 6.84
N PHE A 77 5.86 4.10 5.83
CA PHE A 77 4.78 3.11 5.68
C PHE A 77 5.29 1.72 5.34
N ALA A 78 6.27 1.63 4.44
CA ALA A 78 6.87 0.36 4.04
C ALA A 78 7.45 -0.40 5.25
N LEU A 79 8.21 0.29 6.10
CA LEU A 79 8.80 -0.31 7.30
C LEU A 79 7.74 -0.84 8.26
N TYR A 80 6.64 -0.11 8.47
CA TYR A 80 5.54 -0.57 9.33
C TYR A 80 4.89 -1.86 8.78
N VAL A 81 4.66 -1.90 7.47
CA VAL A 81 4.09 -3.06 6.78
C VAL A 81 5.03 -4.26 6.88
N MET A 82 6.30 -4.08 6.53
CA MET A 82 7.32 -5.14 6.56
C MET A 82 7.52 -5.73 7.96
N ALA A 83 7.45 -4.91 9.01
CA ALA A 83 7.57 -5.39 10.39
C ALA A 83 6.43 -6.35 10.79
N ARG A 84 5.26 -6.26 10.14
CA ARG A 84 4.09 -7.11 10.42
C ARG A 84 3.96 -8.32 9.52
N LEU A 85 4.60 -8.32 8.35
CA LEU A 85 4.69 -9.51 7.50
C LEU A 85 5.69 -10.55 8.04
N ARG A 86 6.58 -10.13 8.95
CA ARG A 86 7.65 -10.98 9.51
C ARG A 86 7.30 -11.60 10.87
N GLY A 87 6.15 -11.27 11.46
CA GLY A 87 5.69 -11.79 12.76
C GLY A 87 4.44 -12.62 12.59
#